data_AF-A0A6Q2XF67-F1
#
_entry.id   AF-A0A6Q2XF67-F1
#
_cell.length_a   1.000
_cell.length_b   1.000
_cell.length_c   1.000
_cell.angle_alpha   90.00
_cell.angle_beta   90.00
_cell.angle_gamma   90.00
#
_symmetry.space_group_name_H-M   'P 1'
#
loop_
_entity.id
_entity.type
_entity.pdbx_description
1 polymer ?
#
loop_
_entity_poly.entity_id
_entity_poly.type
_entity_poly.pdbx_seq_one_letter_code
_entity_poly.pdbx_strand_id
1 'polypeptide(L)'
;MTSHTTTICDVVPPDTTLVFDLMLLDMWNMADLVVTETLSTPLDCKRSVKRTDFVRYHFNGTLLDGTPFDSSYNKGQTHDSLVGEGWLIKGMDEGLLGMCVGETRHIIIPPFLAYGQKGSGKEIPPHATLVFDVLLVDLHNPKDDITVDNQVVPESCPRKSVAGDYIRYHYNGTFLNGLTFDTSYQRNNTYNTYIGMGYVIEGMDKGLQGVCIGERRRVILPPHMAYGEQGAGKDIPGSAVLVFDIHVVDFHNPKDTVEIQVTHKPEVCNVTSDVDDLIHYHYNCSLLDGTRLFSSSDDDNLQDTVLGADKVIDGLDESLRGMCVGERRTVIVPPHLGHGEKGATGVPGSAVLRFELELVDLQKGVPEGYLFVWVEDAPLELFQALDVNKNGEVPIEEFGAFIMLQVAEGKGRMKPGMDPEEIIADMFRNQDRNKDGVIVAEELKLKVEEDKERMHEEL
;
A
#
# COMPACT_ATOMS: atom_id res chain seq x y z
N MET A 1 -68.40 54.20 -63.47
CA MET A 1 -67.64 53.05 -63.99
C MET A 1 -67.37 52.13 -62.81
N THR A 2 -68.12 51.03 -62.80
CA THR A 2 -67.82 49.70 -62.23
C THR A 2 -66.80 49.58 -61.10
N SER A 3 -67.30 49.25 -59.91
CA SER A 3 -66.58 48.52 -58.87
C SER A 3 -66.33 47.07 -59.33
N HIS A 4 -65.09 46.62 -59.27
CA HIS A 4 -64.75 45.20 -59.30
C HIS A 4 -64.24 44.78 -57.93
N THR A 5 -65.14 44.20 -57.13
CA THR A 5 -64.80 43.34 -56.01
C THR A 5 -64.61 41.93 -56.55
N THR A 6 -63.36 41.53 -56.73
CA THR A 6 -62.98 40.14 -57.03
C THR A 6 -63.09 39.34 -55.75
N THR A 7 -64.16 38.54 -55.62
CA THR A 7 -64.30 37.57 -54.54
C THR A 7 -63.80 36.24 -55.09
N ILE A 8 -62.57 35.85 -54.75
CA ILE A 8 -62.08 34.50 -55.01
C ILE A 8 -62.60 33.64 -53.86
N CYS A 9 -63.65 32.88 -54.13
CA CYS A 9 -64.10 31.80 -53.26
C CYS A 9 -63.52 30.50 -53.79
N ASP A 10 -62.37 30.08 -53.25
CA ASP A 10 -61.85 28.73 -53.37
C ASP A 10 -62.76 27.78 -52.57
N VAL A 11 -63.88 27.35 -53.18
CA VAL A 11 -64.79 26.39 -52.55
C VAL A 11 -64.83 25.13 -53.40
N VAL A 12 -64.37 24.04 -52.81
CA VAL A 12 -64.44 22.68 -53.37
C VAL A 12 -65.92 22.35 -53.70
N PRO A 13 -66.25 21.94 -54.94
CA PRO A 13 -67.64 21.66 -55.33
C PRO A 13 -68.27 20.49 -54.55
N PRO A 14 -69.61 20.48 -54.38
CA PRO A 14 -70.32 19.32 -53.82
C PRO A 14 -70.09 18.05 -54.66
N ASP A 15 -70.11 16.89 -54.02
CA ASP A 15 -69.86 15.56 -54.60
C ASP A 15 -68.47 15.34 -55.22
N THR A 16 -67.51 16.22 -54.91
CA THR A 16 -66.10 16.04 -55.29
C THR A 16 -65.46 14.97 -54.42
N THR A 17 -64.92 13.92 -55.04
CA THR A 17 -64.02 12.98 -54.35
C THR A 17 -62.68 13.67 -54.11
N LEU A 18 -62.33 13.86 -52.84
CA LEU A 18 -61.01 14.37 -52.45
C LEU A 18 -60.05 13.20 -52.29
N VAL A 19 -58.90 13.32 -52.95
CA VAL A 19 -57.77 12.41 -52.79
C VAL A 19 -56.74 13.14 -51.95
N PHE A 20 -56.41 12.57 -50.80
CA PHE A 20 -55.34 13.04 -49.94
C PHE A 20 -54.24 12.00 -49.90
N ASP A 21 -53.01 12.43 -50.14
CA ASP A 21 -51.84 11.64 -49.78
C ASP A 21 -51.62 11.85 -48.27
N LEU A 22 -52.05 10.87 -47.49
CA LEU A 22 -51.88 10.86 -46.04
C LEU A 22 -50.62 10.09 -45.69
N MET A 23 -49.65 10.77 -45.07
CA MET A 23 -48.53 10.13 -44.41
C MET A 23 -48.87 9.99 -42.93
N LEU A 24 -49.13 8.76 -42.48
CA LEU A 24 -49.33 8.47 -41.07
C LEU A 24 -47.98 8.55 -40.36
N LEU A 25 -47.76 9.60 -39.59
CA LEU A 25 -46.50 9.84 -38.88
C LEU A 25 -46.44 9.09 -37.54
N ASP A 26 -47.57 9.02 -36.83
CA ASP A 26 -47.63 8.48 -35.47
C ASP A 26 -49.06 8.01 -35.12
N MET A 27 -49.17 6.99 -34.28
CA MET A 27 -50.43 6.51 -33.69
C MET A 27 -50.20 6.17 -32.22
N TRP A 28 -50.91 6.88 -31.33
CA TRP A 28 -50.84 6.67 -29.89
C TRP A 28 -52.21 6.80 -29.23
N ASN A 29 -52.34 6.23 -28.03
CA ASN A 29 -53.49 6.28 -27.16
C ASN A 29 -53.08 6.88 -25.80
N MET A 30 -53.96 7.63 -25.14
CA MET A 30 -53.72 8.17 -23.79
C MET A 30 -53.46 7.09 -22.72
N ALA A 31 -53.76 5.83 -23.01
CA ALA A 31 -53.46 4.67 -22.17
C ALA A 31 -52.08 4.03 -22.47
N ASP A 32 -51.36 4.51 -23.48
CA ASP A 32 -50.03 3.98 -23.81
C ASP A 32 -49.04 4.24 -22.67
N LEU A 33 -48.12 3.30 -22.50
CA LEU A 33 -47.06 3.37 -21.50
C LEU A 33 -45.73 3.56 -22.20
N VAL A 34 -44.68 3.88 -21.42
CA VAL A 34 -43.32 3.78 -21.92
C VAL A 34 -43.03 2.34 -22.32
N VAL A 35 -42.52 2.15 -23.54
CA VAL A 35 -42.07 0.85 -24.02
C VAL A 35 -40.56 0.83 -23.97
N THR A 36 -40.00 -0.16 -23.26
CA THR A 36 -38.56 -0.36 -23.18
C THR A 36 -38.18 -1.70 -23.78
N GLU A 37 -37.19 -1.70 -24.66
CA GLU A 37 -36.55 -2.92 -25.18
C GLU A 37 -35.06 -2.88 -24.81
N THR A 38 -34.61 -3.88 -24.05
CA THR A 38 -33.19 -4.00 -23.71
C THR A 38 -32.46 -4.63 -24.90
N LEU A 39 -31.55 -3.88 -25.52
CA LEU A 39 -30.81 -4.31 -26.70
C LEU A 39 -29.58 -5.13 -26.32
N SER A 40 -28.91 -4.75 -25.24
CA SER A 40 -27.77 -5.48 -24.69
C SER A 40 -27.65 -5.22 -23.20
N THR A 41 -27.44 -6.27 -22.42
CA THR A 41 -27.12 -6.18 -20.99
C THR A 41 -25.73 -6.77 -20.76
N PRO A 42 -24.86 -6.11 -19.98
CA PRO A 42 -23.58 -6.68 -19.60
C PRO A 42 -23.77 -7.92 -18.73
N LEU A 43 -22.78 -8.82 -18.77
CA LEU A 43 -22.84 -10.13 -18.11
C LEU A 43 -23.02 -10.06 -16.59
N ASP A 44 -22.58 -8.96 -15.96
CA ASP A 44 -22.50 -8.80 -14.51
C ASP A 44 -23.27 -7.55 -14.05
N CYS A 45 -24.60 -7.63 -14.05
CA CYS A 45 -25.45 -6.58 -13.48
C CYS A 45 -25.65 -6.79 -11.97
N LYS A 46 -24.72 -6.27 -11.17
CA LYS A 46 -24.80 -6.32 -9.69
C LYS A 46 -25.81 -5.33 -9.10
N ARG A 47 -26.01 -4.21 -9.79
CA ARG A 47 -26.93 -3.14 -9.39
C ARG A 47 -27.58 -2.56 -10.64
N SER A 48 -28.88 -2.28 -10.53
CA SER A 48 -29.65 -1.55 -11.52
C SER A 48 -30.07 -0.18 -10.98
N VAL A 49 -30.41 0.73 -11.90
CA VAL A 49 -30.93 2.07 -11.58
C VAL A 49 -32.19 1.96 -10.73
N LYS A 50 -32.20 2.71 -9.62
CA LYS A 50 -33.36 2.92 -8.75
C LYS A 50 -33.75 4.39 -8.73
N ARG A 51 -34.96 4.67 -8.25
CA ARG A 51 -35.39 6.05 -7.98
C ARG A 51 -34.41 6.73 -7.03
N THR A 52 -34.14 8.00 -7.25
CA THR A 52 -33.15 8.85 -6.57
C THR A 52 -31.69 8.58 -6.92
N ASP A 53 -31.40 7.60 -7.79
CA ASP A 53 -30.04 7.42 -8.28
C ASP A 53 -29.69 8.53 -9.26
N PHE A 54 -28.46 9.02 -9.13
CA PHE A 54 -27.79 9.81 -10.15
C PHE A 54 -27.24 8.87 -11.21
N VAL A 55 -27.54 9.17 -12.47
CA VAL A 55 -27.09 8.40 -13.62
C VAL A 55 -26.33 9.28 -14.59
N ARG A 56 -25.35 8.68 -15.26
CA ARG A 56 -24.71 9.23 -16.45
C ARG A 56 -24.99 8.31 -17.61
N TYR A 57 -25.52 8.85 -18.70
CA TYR A 57 -25.83 8.05 -19.87
C TYR A 57 -25.56 8.82 -21.15
N HIS A 58 -25.24 8.06 -22.20
CA HIS A 58 -25.32 8.56 -23.55
C HIS A 58 -26.69 8.22 -24.15
N PHE A 59 -27.17 9.08 -25.03
CA PHE A 59 -28.36 8.84 -25.82
C PHE A 59 -28.26 9.39 -27.25
N ASN A 60 -29.06 8.79 -28.14
CA ASN A 60 -29.53 9.37 -29.39
C ASN A 60 -31.06 9.48 -29.34
N GLY A 61 -31.59 10.66 -29.65
CA GLY A 61 -33.03 10.94 -29.65
C GLY A 61 -33.56 11.15 -31.07
N THR A 62 -34.60 10.41 -31.44
CA THR A 62 -35.31 10.55 -32.72
C THR A 62 -36.81 10.65 -32.53
N LEU A 63 -37.51 11.23 -33.50
CA LEU A 63 -38.95 11.05 -33.64
C LEU A 63 -39.26 9.61 -34.07
N LEU A 64 -40.53 9.21 -34.01
CA LEU A 64 -40.96 7.86 -34.40
C LEU A 64 -40.64 7.54 -35.88
N ASP A 65 -40.60 8.55 -36.75
CA ASP A 65 -40.22 8.41 -38.15
C ASP A 65 -38.70 8.28 -38.40
N GLY A 66 -37.89 8.32 -37.32
CA GLY A 66 -36.44 8.23 -37.37
C GLY A 66 -35.71 9.58 -37.50
N THR A 67 -36.44 10.70 -37.59
CA THR A 67 -35.82 12.04 -37.66
C THR A 67 -35.07 12.35 -36.36
N PRO A 68 -33.75 12.58 -36.38
CA PRO A 68 -32.99 12.90 -35.17
C PRO A 68 -33.30 14.31 -34.67
N PHE A 69 -33.44 14.48 -33.35
CA PHE A 69 -33.65 15.79 -32.71
C PHE A 69 -32.56 16.17 -31.71
N ASP A 70 -31.92 15.21 -31.03
CA ASP A 70 -30.80 15.48 -30.12
C ASP A 70 -29.89 14.24 -29.95
N SER A 71 -28.64 14.46 -29.56
CA SER A 71 -27.70 13.40 -29.22
C SER A 71 -26.65 13.90 -28.24
N SER A 72 -26.39 13.11 -27.21
CA SER A 72 -25.31 13.36 -26.25
C SER A 72 -23.92 13.27 -26.91
N TYR A 73 -23.76 12.43 -27.94
CA TYR A 73 -22.47 12.22 -28.61
C TYR A 73 -22.03 13.47 -29.38
N ASN A 74 -22.97 14.23 -29.94
CA ASN A 74 -22.69 15.50 -30.62
C ASN A 74 -22.10 16.55 -29.67
N LYS A 75 -22.39 16.43 -28.37
CA LYS A 75 -21.89 17.32 -27.31
C LYS A 75 -20.59 16.81 -26.67
N GLY A 76 -20.19 15.57 -26.97
CA GLY A 76 -18.97 14.96 -26.43
C GLY A 76 -19.02 14.69 -24.92
N GLN A 77 -20.20 14.71 -24.30
CA GLN A 77 -20.38 14.48 -22.86
C GLN A 77 -21.67 13.68 -22.59
N THR A 78 -21.73 13.03 -21.43
CA THR A 78 -22.93 12.35 -20.96
C THR A 78 -24.05 13.32 -20.61
N HIS A 79 -25.27 12.80 -20.60
CA HIS A 79 -26.37 13.43 -19.88
C HIS A 79 -26.41 12.88 -18.46
N ASP A 80 -26.51 13.80 -17.51
CA ASP A 80 -26.34 13.54 -16.09
C ASP A 80 -27.59 14.01 -15.36
N SER A 81 -28.28 13.13 -14.64
CA SER A 81 -29.55 13.46 -14.00
C SER A 81 -29.91 12.52 -12.86
N LEU A 82 -30.88 12.93 -12.02
CA LEU A 82 -31.49 12.10 -10.98
C LEU A 82 -32.75 11.43 -11.51
N VAL A 83 -32.82 10.10 -11.42
CA VAL A 83 -33.94 9.31 -11.94
C VAL A 83 -35.11 9.29 -10.95
N GLY A 84 -36.30 9.59 -11.45
CA GLY A 84 -37.56 9.50 -10.71
C GLY A 84 -37.82 10.65 -9.74
N GLU A 85 -37.06 11.75 -9.88
CA GLU A 85 -37.23 12.99 -9.11
C GLU A 85 -37.80 14.13 -9.97
N GLY A 86 -38.23 13.85 -11.21
CA GLY A 86 -38.87 14.83 -12.09
C GLY A 86 -37.91 15.80 -12.78
N TRP A 87 -36.62 15.49 -12.80
CA TRP A 87 -35.60 16.25 -13.55
C TRP A 87 -35.59 15.90 -15.04
N LEU A 88 -36.16 14.76 -15.41
CA LEU A 88 -36.32 14.30 -16.78
C LEU A 88 -37.81 14.38 -17.19
N ILE A 89 -38.07 14.26 -18.49
CA ILE A 89 -39.43 13.97 -18.94
C ILE A 89 -39.89 12.65 -18.31
N LYS A 90 -41.18 12.53 -17.97
CA LYS A 90 -41.73 11.38 -17.23
C LYS A 90 -41.36 10.04 -17.86
N GLY A 91 -41.38 9.97 -19.19
CA GLY A 91 -41.06 8.74 -19.90
C GLY A 91 -39.60 8.31 -19.77
N MET A 92 -38.67 9.25 -19.63
CA MET A 92 -37.26 8.93 -19.38
C MET A 92 -37.03 8.52 -17.92
N ASP A 93 -37.70 9.19 -16.98
CA ASP A 93 -37.72 8.78 -15.57
C ASP A 93 -38.19 7.32 -15.42
N GLU A 94 -39.23 6.92 -16.17
CA GLU A 94 -39.73 5.55 -16.19
C GLU A 94 -38.81 4.59 -16.97
N GLY A 95 -38.34 5.00 -18.15
CA GLY A 95 -37.58 4.12 -19.06
C GLY A 95 -36.17 3.78 -18.60
N LEU A 96 -35.53 4.65 -17.80
CA LEU A 96 -34.19 4.42 -17.24
C LEU A 96 -34.20 3.48 -16.03
N LEU A 97 -35.33 3.30 -15.36
CA LEU A 97 -35.42 2.44 -14.19
C LEU A 97 -35.05 0.99 -14.54
N GLY A 98 -34.27 0.37 -13.66
CA GLY A 98 -33.83 -1.02 -13.87
C GLY A 98 -32.73 -1.18 -14.93
N MET A 99 -32.18 -0.12 -15.52
CA MET A 99 -30.99 -0.24 -16.38
C MET A 99 -29.75 -0.65 -15.57
N CYS A 100 -28.88 -1.45 -16.17
CA CYS A 100 -27.57 -1.81 -15.63
C CYS A 100 -26.46 -0.97 -16.27
N VAL A 101 -25.37 -0.67 -15.54
CA VAL A 101 -24.23 0.06 -16.14
C VAL A 101 -23.66 -0.76 -17.30
N GLY A 102 -23.50 -0.13 -18.46
CA GLY A 102 -23.09 -0.75 -19.73
C GLY A 102 -24.25 -1.31 -20.56
N GLU A 103 -25.48 -1.27 -20.07
CA GLU A 103 -26.67 -1.68 -20.82
C GLU A 103 -27.01 -0.68 -21.93
N THR A 104 -27.41 -1.20 -23.09
CA THR A 104 -28.07 -0.41 -24.13
C THR A 104 -29.56 -0.73 -24.17
N ARG A 105 -30.39 0.32 -24.22
CA ARG A 105 -31.85 0.21 -24.17
C ARG A 105 -32.51 1.15 -25.16
N HIS A 106 -33.50 0.64 -25.86
CA HIS A 106 -34.41 1.41 -26.70
C HIS A 106 -35.65 1.79 -25.88
N ILE A 107 -36.00 3.08 -25.85
CA ILE A 107 -37.09 3.63 -25.04
C ILE A 107 -38.01 4.44 -25.95
N ILE A 108 -39.27 4.01 -26.07
CA ILE A 108 -40.32 4.69 -26.83
C ILE A 108 -41.27 5.37 -25.85
N ILE A 109 -41.43 6.68 -25.98
CA ILE A 109 -42.15 7.53 -25.04
C ILE A 109 -43.33 8.20 -25.76
N PRO A 110 -44.58 7.91 -25.36
CA PRO A 110 -45.74 8.56 -25.95
C PRO A 110 -45.79 10.04 -25.57
N PRO A 111 -46.47 10.89 -26.34
CA PRO A 111 -46.30 12.34 -26.22
C PRO A 111 -46.64 12.90 -24.83
N PHE A 112 -47.66 12.36 -24.16
CA PHE A 112 -48.12 12.82 -22.84
C PHE A 112 -47.16 12.45 -21.69
N LEU A 113 -46.18 11.57 -21.92
CA LEU A 113 -45.05 11.30 -21.02
C LEU A 113 -43.76 12.02 -21.47
N ALA A 114 -43.80 12.71 -22.62
CA ALA A 114 -42.76 13.58 -23.16
C ALA A 114 -43.16 15.07 -23.09
N TYR A 115 -43.26 15.75 -24.24
CA TYR A 115 -43.57 17.20 -24.33
C TYR A 115 -45.03 17.52 -24.68
N GLY A 116 -45.88 16.50 -24.82
CA GLY A 116 -47.33 16.60 -24.97
C GLY A 116 -47.78 17.41 -26.20
N GLN A 117 -48.94 18.07 -26.05
CA GLN A 117 -49.58 18.81 -27.13
C GLN A 117 -48.80 20.05 -27.59
N LYS A 118 -47.83 20.51 -26.80
CA LYS A 118 -47.06 21.72 -27.11
C LYS A 118 -45.80 21.44 -27.93
N GLY A 119 -45.24 20.23 -27.81
CA GLY A 119 -43.89 19.96 -28.32
C GLY A 119 -42.82 20.76 -27.55
N SER A 120 -41.61 20.83 -28.13
CA SER A 120 -40.48 21.56 -27.55
C SER A 120 -39.55 22.10 -28.63
N GLY A 121 -39.25 23.39 -28.57
CA GLY A 121 -38.35 24.03 -29.52
C GLY A 121 -38.87 23.97 -30.97
N LYS A 122 -37.96 23.84 -31.93
CA LYS A 122 -38.28 23.65 -33.35
C LYS A 122 -38.15 22.18 -33.76
N GLU A 123 -37.45 21.40 -32.96
CA GLU A 123 -37.00 20.04 -33.25
C GLU A 123 -38.06 19.01 -32.84
N ILE A 124 -38.87 19.30 -31.81
CA ILE A 124 -39.89 18.37 -31.31
C ILE A 124 -41.28 18.96 -31.56
N PRO A 125 -42.05 18.43 -32.53
CA PRO A 125 -43.38 18.93 -32.83
C PRO A 125 -44.42 18.56 -31.75
N PRO A 126 -45.57 19.25 -31.75
CA PRO A 126 -46.75 18.84 -30.97
C PRO A 126 -47.09 17.36 -31.15
N HIS A 127 -47.46 16.69 -30.05
CA HIS A 127 -47.92 15.29 -30.07
C HIS A 127 -46.91 14.28 -30.63
N ALA A 128 -45.62 14.57 -30.57
CA ALA A 128 -44.57 13.66 -31.01
C ALA A 128 -44.29 12.54 -30.01
N THR A 129 -44.33 11.29 -30.46
CA THR A 129 -43.67 10.16 -29.80
C THR A 129 -42.16 10.32 -29.95
N LEU A 130 -41.44 10.13 -28.85
CA LEU A 130 -39.98 10.20 -28.83
C LEU A 130 -39.39 8.81 -28.69
N VAL A 131 -38.27 8.60 -29.37
CA VAL A 131 -37.50 7.38 -29.32
C VAL A 131 -36.10 7.71 -28.83
N PHE A 132 -35.62 6.98 -27.83
CA PHE A 132 -34.29 7.13 -27.27
C PHE A 132 -33.54 5.80 -27.29
N ASP A 133 -32.39 5.79 -27.96
CA ASP A 133 -31.37 4.75 -27.77
C ASP A 133 -30.41 5.20 -26.69
N VAL A 134 -30.38 4.52 -25.56
CA VAL A 134 -29.61 4.88 -24.37
C VAL A 134 -28.50 3.87 -24.11
N LEU A 135 -27.31 4.36 -23.74
CA LEU A 135 -26.23 3.59 -23.12
C LEU A 135 -26.00 4.12 -21.71
N LEU A 136 -26.25 3.30 -20.68
CA LEU A 136 -25.94 3.70 -19.31
C LEU A 136 -24.44 3.59 -19.04
N VAL A 137 -23.82 4.68 -18.62
CA VAL A 137 -22.36 4.77 -18.42
C VAL A 137 -21.99 4.60 -16.96
N ASP A 138 -22.79 5.17 -16.05
CA ASP A 138 -22.50 5.18 -14.62
C ASP A 138 -23.77 5.39 -13.80
N LEU A 139 -23.75 4.95 -12.54
CA LEU A 139 -24.84 5.20 -11.59
C LEU A 139 -24.34 5.20 -10.14
N HIS A 140 -24.88 6.10 -9.31
CA HIS A 140 -24.71 6.06 -7.86
C HIS A 140 -25.89 6.71 -7.15
N ASN A 141 -26.08 6.42 -5.87
CA ASN A 141 -26.94 7.26 -5.04
C ASN A 141 -26.08 8.33 -4.35
N PRO A 142 -26.46 9.60 -4.34
CA PRO A 142 -25.73 10.64 -3.61
C PRO A 142 -25.60 10.37 -2.10
N LYS A 143 -26.42 9.46 -1.55
CA LYS A 143 -26.39 9.03 -0.14
C LYS A 143 -25.65 7.70 0.08
N ASP A 144 -25.13 7.07 -0.96
CA ASP A 144 -24.37 5.83 -0.83
C ASP A 144 -23.08 6.06 -0.03
N ASP A 145 -22.65 5.06 0.73
CA ASP A 145 -21.31 4.99 1.30
C ASP A 145 -20.42 4.11 0.40
N ILE A 146 -19.14 3.94 0.75
CA ILE A 146 -18.30 2.97 0.06
C ILE A 146 -18.86 1.55 0.18
N THR A 147 -18.68 0.75 -0.86
CA THR A 147 -18.92 -0.70 -0.79
C THR A 147 -17.59 -1.43 -0.75
N VAL A 148 -17.41 -2.33 0.20
CA VAL A 148 -16.22 -3.19 0.33
C VAL A 148 -16.62 -4.64 0.15
N ASP A 149 -16.00 -5.30 -0.82
CA ASP A 149 -16.17 -6.73 -1.12
C ASP A 149 -14.82 -7.44 -0.91
N ASN A 150 -14.75 -8.28 0.13
CA ASN A 150 -13.54 -9.02 0.47
C ASN A 150 -13.41 -10.22 -0.46
N GLN A 151 -12.49 -10.15 -1.42
CA GLN A 151 -12.32 -11.19 -2.43
C GLN A 151 -11.49 -12.36 -1.90
N VAL A 152 -10.36 -12.05 -1.23
CA VAL A 152 -9.46 -13.05 -0.64
C VAL A 152 -8.98 -12.52 0.70
N VAL A 153 -9.33 -13.22 1.78
CA VAL A 153 -8.81 -12.95 3.12
C VAL A 153 -7.87 -14.10 3.49
N PRO A 154 -6.58 -13.83 3.77
CA PRO A 154 -5.64 -14.85 4.19
C PRO A 154 -6.10 -15.55 5.47
N GLU A 155 -5.78 -16.84 5.60
CA GLU A 155 -6.16 -17.65 6.78
C GLU A 155 -5.60 -17.08 8.08
N SER A 156 -4.37 -16.55 8.00
CA SER A 156 -3.71 -15.86 9.11
C SER A 156 -3.85 -14.35 8.94
N CYS A 157 -4.40 -13.69 9.95
CA CYS A 157 -4.49 -12.24 10.05
C CYS A 157 -4.11 -11.81 11.47
N PRO A 158 -2.80 -11.86 11.81
CA PRO A 158 -2.34 -11.59 13.17
C PRO A 158 -2.67 -10.17 13.62
N ARG A 159 -2.69 -9.23 12.67
CA ARG A 159 -3.05 -7.84 12.86
C ARG A 159 -3.87 -7.35 11.67
N LYS A 160 -4.80 -6.44 11.96
CA LYS A 160 -5.52 -5.65 10.97
C LYS A 160 -4.99 -4.23 10.91
N SER A 161 -5.04 -3.64 9.72
CA SER A 161 -4.65 -2.25 9.53
C SER A 161 -5.55 -1.29 10.31
N VAL A 162 -4.96 -0.24 10.86
CA VAL A 162 -5.66 0.83 11.60
C VAL A 162 -5.23 2.20 11.10
N ALA A 163 -5.98 3.24 11.48
CA ALA A 163 -5.61 4.61 11.16
C ALA A 163 -4.20 4.95 11.69
N GLY A 164 -3.38 5.56 10.84
CA GLY A 164 -1.97 5.85 11.11
C GLY A 164 -0.99 4.80 10.64
N ASP A 165 -1.46 3.65 10.14
CA ASP A 165 -0.58 2.67 9.50
C ASP A 165 -0.12 3.17 8.13
N TYR A 166 1.14 2.92 7.81
CA TYR A 166 1.73 3.06 6.49
C TYR A 166 1.53 1.75 5.73
N ILE A 167 0.74 1.79 4.66
CA ILE A 167 0.36 0.61 3.87
C ILE A 167 1.03 0.64 2.51
N ARG A 168 1.42 -0.54 2.02
CA ARG A 168 1.84 -0.76 0.64
C ARG A 168 0.87 -1.72 -0.02
N TYR A 169 0.32 -1.29 -1.16
CA TYR A 169 -0.65 -2.11 -1.88
C TYR A 169 -0.52 -1.90 -3.39
N HIS A 170 -0.90 -2.94 -4.11
CA HIS A 170 -1.22 -2.83 -5.52
C HIS A 170 -2.70 -2.56 -5.70
N TYR A 171 -3.05 -1.85 -6.76
CA TYR A 171 -4.43 -1.66 -7.20
C TYR A 171 -4.56 -1.69 -8.72
N ASN A 172 -5.77 -2.03 -9.15
CA ASN A 172 -6.31 -1.76 -10.49
C ASN A 172 -7.58 -0.91 -10.34
N GLY A 173 -7.56 0.30 -10.90
CA GLY A 173 -8.67 1.26 -10.85
C GLY A 173 -9.49 1.24 -12.13
N THR A 174 -10.77 0.93 -12.01
CA THR A 174 -11.74 0.86 -13.13
C THR A 174 -13.00 1.67 -12.82
N PHE A 175 -13.74 2.07 -13.85
CA PHE A 175 -15.13 2.55 -13.67
C PHE A 175 -16.11 1.37 -13.49
N LEU A 176 -17.37 1.66 -13.16
CA LEU A 176 -18.40 0.61 -13.02
C LEU A 176 -18.61 -0.23 -14.30
N ASN A 177 -18.33 0.34 -15.47
CA ASN A 177 -18.38 -0.37 -16.75
C ASN A 177 -17.15 -1.26 -17.03
N GLY A 178 -16.18 -1.32 -16.10
CA GLY A 178 -14.96 -2.13 -16.21
C GLY A 178 -13.81 -1.47 -16.98
N LEU A 179 -13.97 -0.26 -17.51
CA LEU A 179 -12.88 0.45 -18.18
C LEU A 179 -11.82 0.89 -17.15
N THR A 180 -10.58 0.43 -17.33
CA THR A 180 -9.44 0.83 -16.49
C THR A 180 -9.03 2.27 -16.74
N PHE A 181 -8.82 3.05 -15.67
CA PHE A 181 -8.27 4.40 -15.74
C PHE A 181 -6.85 4.50 -15.15
N ASP A 182 -6.47 3.64 -14.19
CA ASP A 182 -5.12 3.63 -13.62
C ASP A 182 -4.80 2.27 -12.99
N THR A 183 -3.52 1.91 -12.91
CA THR A 183 -3.07 0.68 -12.26
C THR A 183 -1.64 0.77 -11.76
N SER A 184 -1.40 0.32 -10.53
CA SER A 184 -0.06 0.24 -9.94
C SER A 184 0.87 -0.74 -10.68
N TYR A 185 0.31 -1.79 -11.29
CA TYR A 185 1.08 -2.85 -11.93
C TYR A 185 1.84 -2.38 -13.17
N GLN A 186 1.30 -1.40 -13.91
CA GLN A 186 1.99 -0.79 -15.06
C GLN A 186 3.27 -0.07 -14.67
N ARG A 187 3.35 0.42 -13.42
CA ARG A 187 4.53 1.10 -12.88
C ARG A 187 5.51 0.16 -12.19
N ASN A 188 5.15 -1.12 -12.07
CA ASN A 188 5.90 -2.14 -11.33
C ASN A 188 6.32 -1.68 -9.92
N ASN A 189 5.44 -0.91 -9.25
CA ASN A 189 5.67 -0.41 -7.91
C ASN A 189 4.34 -0.33 -7.16
N THR A 190 4.39 -0.50 -5.84
CA THR A 190 3.23 -0.36 -4.96
C THR A 190 2.85 1.11 -4.82
N TYR A 191 1.60 1.36 -4.45
CA TYR A 191 1.19 2.63 -3.90
C TYR A 191 1.37 2.59 -2.39
N ASN A 192 2.06 3.59 -1.84
CA ASN A 192 2.48 3.62 -0.45
C ASN A 192 1.92 4.89 0.19
N THR A 193 1.20 4.76 1.30
CA THR A 193 0.57 5.91 1.96
C THR A 193 0.25 5.60 3.42
N TYR A 194 -0.02 6.64 4.20
CA TYR A 194 -0.66 6.49 5.51
C TYR A 194 -2.18 6.46 5.35
N ILE A 195 -2.86 5.54 6.02
CA ILE A 195 -4.32 5.40 5.96
C ILE A 195 -5.02 6.06 7.14
N GLY A 196 -6.24 6.56 6.91
CA GLY A 196 -7.07 7.17 7.95
C GLY A 196 -6.53 8.52 8.43
N MET A 197 -5.68 9.16 7.63
CA MET A 197 -5.03 10.44 7.91
C MET A 197 -5.29 11.50 6.83
N GLY A 198 -6.07 11.18 5.80
CA GLY A 198 -6.44 12.11 4.73
C GLY A 198 -5.37 12.27 3.63
N TYR A 199 -4.42 11.34 3.51
CA TYR A 199 -3.40 11.38 2.45
C TYR A 199 -3.88 10.83 1.10
N VAL A 200 -4.97 10.06 1.11
CA VAL A 200 -5.66 9.57 -0.09
C VAL A 200 -7.13 9.99 -0.07
N ILE A 201 -7.83 9.78 -1.18
CA ILE A 201 -9.28 10.02 -1.26
C ILE A 201 -10.01 9.29 -0.13
N GLU A 202 -11.02 9.93 0.44
CA GLU A 202 -11.70 9.49 1.67
C GLU A 202 -12.18 8.04 1.60
N GLY A 203 -12.74 7.63 0.46
CA GLY A 203 -13.22 6.27 0.27
C GLY A 203 -12.12 5.22 0.28
N MET A 204 -10.90 5.55 -0.16
CA MET A 204 -9.74 4.65 -0.04
C MET A 204 -9.21 4.63 1.39
N ASP A 205 -9.17 5.79 2.04
CA ASP A 205 -8.75 5.93 3.43
C ASP A 205 -9.61 5.08 4.37
N LYS A 206 -10.91 4.98 4.08
CA LYS A 206 -11.85 4.10 4.76
C LYS A 206 -11.79 2.65 4.27
N GLY A 207 -11.67 2.44 2.96
CA GLY A 207 -11.65 1.11 2.34
C GLY A 207 -10.41 0.26 2.67
N LEU A 208 -9.29 0.91 3.02
CA LEU A 208 -8.03 0.26 3.41
C LEU A 208 -7.92 0.00 4.92
N GLN A 209 -8.89 0.41 5.74
CA GLN A 209 -8.91 0.07 7.16
C GLN A 209 -9.41 -1.35 7.39
N GLY A 210 -8.88 -2.00 8.44
CA GLY A 210 -9.26 -3.36 8.80
C GLY A 210 -8.79 -4.42 7.78
N VAL A 211 -7.79 -4.14 6.95
CA VAL A 211 -7.20 -5.12 6.02
C VAL A 211 -6.22 -6.05 6.72
N CYS A 212 -6.09 -7.26 6.20
CA CYS A 212 -5.00 -8.18 6.51
C CYS A 212 -3.88 -8.05 5.47
N ILE A 213 -2.64 -8.36 5.88
CA ILE A 213 -1.50 -8.50 4.96
C ILE A 213 -1.81 -9.62 3.97
N GLY A 214 -1.60 -9.39 2.66
CA GLY A 214 -1.94 -10.33 1.59
C GLY A 214 -3.40 -10.34 1.16
N GLU A 215 -4.26 -9.53 1.79
CA GLU A 215 -5.68 -9.47 1.46
C GLU A 215 -5.92 -8.88 0.07
N ARG A 216 -6.90 -9.45 -0.65
CA ARG A 216 -7.49 -8.84 -1.85
C ARG A 216 -8.92 -8.42 -1.59
N ARG A 217 -9.25 -7.17 -1.92
CA ARG A 217 -10.61 -6.64 -1.79
C ARG A 217 -10.94 -5.69 -2.93
N ARG A 218 -12.22 -5.62 -3.26
CA ARG A 218 -12.78 -4.64 -4.19
C ARG A 218 -13.48 -3.53 -3.40
N VAL A 219 -13.13 -2.28 -3.68
CA VAL A 219 -13.71 -1.10 -3.04
C VAL A 219 -14.39 -0.25 -4.11
N ILE A 220 -15.68 0.06 -3.94
CA ILE A 220 -16.46 0.92 -4.83
C ILE A 220 -16.73 2.23 -4.11
N LEU A 221 -16.35 3.35 -4.74
CA LEU A 221 -16.38 4.68 -4.16
C LEU A 221 -17.37 5.55 -4.94
N PRO A 222 -18.44 6.06 -4.30
CA PRO A 222 -19.26 7.09 -4.91
C PRO A 222 -18.44 8.39 -5.04
N PRO A 223 -18.85 9.32 -5.93
CA PRO A 223 -18.02 10.48 -6.27
C PRO A 223 -17.68 11.36 -5.07
N HIS A 224 -18.60 11.56 -4.13
CA HIS A 224 -18.38 12.39 -2.94
C HIS A 224 -17.34 11.80 -1.96
N MET A 225 -17.01 10.50 -2.08
CA MET A 225 -15.92 9.83 -1.36
C MET A 225 -14.64 9.69 -2.23
N ALA A 226 -14.65 10.23 -3.45
CA ALA A 226 -13.57 10.16 -4.43
C ALA A 226 -13.18 11.57 -4.91
N TYR A 227 -13.41 11.90 -6.19
CA TYR A 227 -13.02 13.19 -6.80
C TYR A 227 -14.20 14.14 -7.04
N GLY A 228 -15.37 13.83 -6.49
CA GLY A 228 -16.57 14.68 -6.51
C GLY A 228 -17.10 14.99 -7.91
N GLU A 229 -17.86 16.08 -8.01
CA GLU A 229 -18.47 16.55 -9.26
C GLU A 229 -17.45 17.08 -10.27
N GLN A 230 -16.24 17.42 -9.84
CA GLN A 230 -15.20 17.99 -10.70
C GLN A 230 -14.37 16.91 -11.41
N GLY A 231 -14.27 15.71 -10.81
CA GLY A 231 -13.39 14.67 -11.32
C GLY A 231 -11.91 14.98 -11.09
N ALA A 232 -11.03 14.28 -11.81
CA ALA A 232 -9.58 14.45 -11.68
C ALA A 232 -8.86 14.31 -13.01
N GLY A 233 -8.09 15.34 -13.35
CA GLY A 233 -7.28 15.36 -14.57
C GLY A 233 -8.13 15.20 -15.82
N LYS A 234 -7.64 14.41 -16.78
CA LYS A 234 -8.35 14.11 -18.04
C LYS A 234 -9.04 12.75 -18.01
N ASP A 235 -8.59 11.87 -17.11
CA ASP A 235 -8.95 10.45 -17.13
C ASP A 235 -10.17 10.16 -16.26
N ILE A 236 -10.41 10.95 -15.20
CA ILE A 236 -11.53 10.76 -14.29
C ILE A 236 -12.56 11.87 -14.49
N PRO A 237 -13.69 11.58 -15.15
CA PRO A 237 -14.75 12.56 -15.33
C PRO A 237 -15.46 12.90 -13.99
N GLY A 238 -16.10 14.07 -13.96
CA GLY A 238 -16.95 14.49 -12.85
C GLY A 238 -18.04 13.48 -12.52
N SER A 239 -18.36 13.35 -11.22
CA SER A 239 -19.41 12.46 -10.72
C SER A 239 -19.22 10.98 -11.09
N ALA A 240 -17.98 10.56 -11.36
CA ALA A 240 -17.64 9.17 -11.67
C ALA A 240 -17.58 8.30 -10.42
N VAL A 241 -18.17 7.11 -10.49
CA VAL A 241 -17.94 6.06 -9.50
C VAL A 241 -16.64 5.34 -9.81
N LEU A 242 -15.79 5.17 -8.81
CA LEU A 242 -14.53 4.46 -8.94
C LEU A 242 -14.61 3.08 -8.32
N VAL A 243 -13.97 2.11 -8.95
CA VAL A 243 -13.83 0.75 -8.46
C VAL A 243 -12.34 0.44 -8.37
N PHE A 244 -11.87 0.04 -7.19
CA PHE A 244 -10.49 -0.39 -6.99
C PHE A 244 -10.47 -1.85 -6.58
N ASP A 245 -9.84 -2.70 -7.39
CA ASP A 245 -9.40 -4.03 -6.97
C ASP A 245 -8.02 -3.88 -6.32
N ILE A 246 -7.93 -4.14 -5.02
CA ILE A 246 -6.77 -3.90 -4.16
C ILE A 246 -6.12 -5.22 -3.79
N HIS A 247 -4.79 -5.26 -3.77
CA HIS A 247 -3.98 -6.32 -3.22
C HIS A 247 -2.98 -5.73 -2.21
N VAL A 248 -3.21 -6.01 -0.93
CA VAL A 248 -2.40 -5.50 0.18
C VAL A 248 -1.11 -6.30 0.27
N VAL A 249 0.04 -5.63 0.17
CA VAL A 249 1.35 -6.28 0.27
C VAL A 249 1.75 -6.39 1.72
N ASP A 250 1.82 -5.27 2.44
CA ASP A 250 2.05 -5.19 3.88
C ASP A 250 1.64 -3.81 4.43
N PHE A 251 1.72 -3.66 5.75
CA PHE A 251 1.61 -2.38 6.43
C PHE A 251 2.36 -2.41 7.76
N HIS A 252 2.77 -1.23 8.24
CA HIS A 252 3.36 -1.05 9.57
C HIS A 252 2.95 0.30 10.16
N ASN A 253 3.17 0.48 11.45
CA ASN A 253 3.09 1.77 12.11
C ASN A 253 4.52 2.27 12.42
N PRO A 254 4.80 3.58 12.33
CA PRO A 254 6.07 4.14 12.80
C PRO A 254 6.35 3.89 14.29
N LYS A 255 5.32 3.52 15.06
CA LYS A 255 5.44 3.15 16.49
C LYS A 255 5.68 1.65 16.71
N ASP A 256 5.67 0.84 15.65
CA ASP A 256 5.89 -0.59 15.78
C ASP A 256 7.30 -0.87 16.30
N THR A 257 7.41 -1.94 17.08
CA THR A 257 8.68 -2.49 17.57
C THR A 257 8.94 -3.82 16.85
N VAL A 258 10.11 -4.40 17.05
CA VAL A 258 10.41 -5.72 16.49
C VAL A 258 9.49 -6.76 17.12
N GLU A 259 8.78 -7.54 16.31
CA GLU A 259 8.01 -8.68 16.81
C GLU A 259 8.91 -9.92 16.82
N ILE A 260 9.13 -10.51 17.99
CA ILE A 260 10.00 -11.69 18.16
C ILE A 260 9.16 -12.89 18.58
N GLN A 261 9.18 -13.94 17.78
CA GLN A 261 8.59 -15.23 18.10
C GLN A 261 9.69 -16.29 18.19
N VAL A 262 9.92 -16.82 19.40
CA VAL A 262 10.84 -17.96 19.60
C VAL A 262 10.19 -19.23 19.05
N THR A 263 10.74 -19.79 17.98
CA THR A 263 10.21 -20.99 17.32
C THR A 263 10.83 -22.27 17.87
N HIS A 264 12.06 -22.19 18.37
CA HIS A 264 12.73 -23.30 19.03
C HIS A 264 13.70 -22.78 20.09
N LYS A 265 13.63 -23.33 21.30
CA LYS A 265 14.56 -23.04 22.39
C LYS A 265 15.28 -24.33 22.82
N PRO A 266 16.62 -24.36 22.84
CA PRO A 266 17.40 -25.50 23.33
C PRO A 266 17.12 -25.81 24.80
N GLU A 267 17.33 -27.07 25.19
CA GLU A 267 17.14 -27.52 26.59
C GLU A 267 18.12 -26.82 27.56
N VAL A 268 19.36 -26.57 27.10
CA VAL A 268 20.38 -25.85 27.88
C VAL A 268 20.56 -24.46 27.28
N CYS A 269 20.24 -23.44 28.08
CA CYS A 269 20.26 -22.04 27.65
C CYS A 269 20.72 -21.16 28.83
N ASN A 270 21.98 -21.36 29.25
CA ASN A 270 22.57 -20.67 30.41
C ASN A 270 23.30 -19.39 30.01
N VAL A 271 23.70 -19.29 28.74
CA VAL A 271 24.45 -18.16 28.20
C VAL A 271 23.66 -17.62 27.02
N THR A 272 23.23 -16.37 27.13
CA THR A 272 22.51 -15.65 26.07
C THR A 272 23.40 -14.59 25.46
N SER A 273 23.21 -14.30 24.18
CA SER A 273 23.84 -13.16 23.51
C SER A 273 23.44 -11.83 24.16
N ASP A 274 24.35 -10.87 24.16
CA ASP A 274 24.16 -9.49 24.63
C ASP A 274 25.03 -8.53 23.80
N VAL A 275 24.92 -7.23 24.06
CA VAL A 275 25.76 -6.20 23.45
C VAL A 275 27.25 -6.54 23.59
N ASP A 276 28.04 -6.20 22.58
CA ASP A 276 29.47 -6.49 22.42
C ASP A 276 29.83 -7.97 22.15
N ASP A 277 28.88 -8.91 22.25
CA ASP A 277 29.13 -10.31 21.91
C ASP A 277 29.31 -10.48 20.39
N LEU A 278 30.28 -11.32 20.01
CA LEU A 278 30.41 -11.80 18.63
C LEU A 278 29.55 -13.05 18.48
N ILE A 279 28.63 -13.00 17.53
CA ILE A 279 27.75 -14.12 17.22
C ILE A 279 27.96 -14.60 15.80
N HIS A 280 27.72 -15.89 15.60
CA HIS A 280 27.54 -16.46 14.29
C HIS A 280 26.11 -16.98 14.15
N TYR A 281 25.44 -16.67 13.05
CA TYR A 281 24.04 -17.01 12.88
C TYR A 281 23.69 -17.35 11.42
N HIS A 282 22.63 -18.12 11.27
CA HIS A 282 21.95 -18.29 9.98
C HIS A 282 20.70 -17.43 9.95
N TYR A 283 20.38 -16.95 8.75
CA TYR A 283 19.14 -16.22 8.51
C TYR A 283 18.53 -16.57 7.16
N ASN A 284 17.19 -16.55 7.10
CA ASN A 284 16.42 -16.41 5.87
C ASN A 284 15.57 -15.16 5.98
N CYS A 285 15.72 -14.24 5.03
CA CYS A 285 14.95 -13.00 4.96
C CYS A 285 13.93 -13.08 3.82
N SER A 286 12.68 -12.74 4.12
CA SER A 286 11.60 -12.63 3.15
C SER A 286 10.73 -11.40 3.41
N LEU A 287 9.93 -11.02 2.41
CA LEU A 287 8.77 -10.15 2.63
C LEU A 287 7.65 -10.94 3.34
N LEU A 288 6.65 -10.23 3.84
CA LEU A 288 5.50 -10.86 4.52
C LEU A 288 4.61 -11.69 3.60
N ASP A 289 4.68 -11.46 2.29
CA ASP A 289 3.99 -12.27 1.27
C ASP A 289 4.73 -13.58 0.94
N GLY A 290 5.89 -13.83 1.56
CA GLY A 290 6.72 -15.00 1.34
C GLY A 290 7.77 -14.85 0.24
N THR A 291 7.86 -13.69 -0.43
CA THR A 291 8.92 -13.42 -1.41
C THR A 291 10.28 -13.48 -0.70
N ARG A 292 11.10 -14.47 -1.06
CA ARG A 292 12.47 -14.63 -0.55
C ARG A 292 13.34 -13.48 -1.03
N LEU A 293 14.10 -12.87 -0.12
CA LEU A 293 15.05 -11.81 -0.43
C LEU A 293 16.48 -12.34 -0.37
N PHE A 294 16.97 -12.64 0.83
CA PHE A 294 18.35 -13.04 1.10
C PHE A 294 18.39 -14.20 2.09
N SER A 295 19.43 -15.02 2.01
CA SER A 295 19.71 -16.05 2.99
C SER A 295 21.20 -16.13 3.26
N SER A 296 21.57 -16.46 4.50
CA SER A 296 22.94 -16.84 4.83
C SER A 296 23.46 -18.03 4.02
N SER A 297 22.59 -18.84 3.40
CA SER A 297 23.00 -19.95 2.54
C SER A 297 23.36 -19.53 1.11
N ASP A 298 23.10 -18.29 0.70
CA ASP A 298 23.34 -17.85 -0.68
C ASP A 298 24.84 -17.75 -1.01
N ASP A 299 25.66 -17.40 -0.01
CA ASP A 299 27.11 -17.20 -0.15
C ASP A 299 27.96 -18.30 0.51
N ASP A 300 27.34 -19.41 0.92
CA ASP A 300 27.97 -20.57 1.60
C ASP A 300 28.82 -20.20 2.85
N ASN A 301 28.59 -19.01 3.40
CA ASN A 301 29.34 -18.45 4.51
C ASN A 301 28.42 -18.19 5.71
N LEU A 302 28.85 -18.71 6.86
CA LEU A 302 28.30 -18.40 8.16
C LEU A 302 28.39 -16.88 8.39
N GLN A 303 27.27 -16.27 8.78
CA GLN A 303 27.22 -14.82 8.97
C GLN A 303 27.62 -14.49 10.40
N ASP A 304 28.49 -13.52 10.56
CA ASP A 304 28.97 -13.05 11.86
C ASP A 304 28.64 -11.57 12.07
N THR A 305 28.45 -11.20 13.33
CA THR A 305 28.32 -9.80 13.72
C THR A 305 28.64 -9.60 15.19
N VAL A 306 29.13 -8.41 15.53
CA VAL A 306 29.27 -7.96 16.92
C VAL A 306 28.03 -7.14 17.26
N LEU A 307 27.26 -7.59 18.24
CA LEU A 307 25.99 -6.96 18.62
C LEU A 307 26.23 -5.55 19.19
N GLY A 308 25.45 -4.58 18.72
CA GLY A 308 25.58 -3.17 19.09
C GLY A 308 26.69 -2.40 18.36
N ALA A 309 27.40 -3.02 17.41
CA ALA A 309 28.47 -2.39 16.64
C ALA A 309 28.01 -1.73 15.32
N ASP A 310 26.70 -1.51 15.14
CA ASP A 310 26.05 -0.93 13.95
C ASP A 310 26.44 -1.63 12.62
N LYS A 311 26.63 -2.95 12.67
CA LYS A 311 27.02 -3.77 11.50
C LYS A 311 25.83 -4.36 10.75
N VAL A 312 24.69 -4.48 11.41
CA VAL A 312 23.43 -4.98 10.86
C VAL A 312 22.33 -3.96 11.13
N ILE A 313 21.16 -4.14 10.50
CA ILE A 313 20.00 -3.27 10.77
C ILE A 313 19.57 -3.39 12.24
N ASP A 314 19.14 -2.28 12.84
CA ASP A 314 18.79 -2.17 14.26
C ASP A 314 17.83 -3.26 14.74
N GLY A 315 16.80 -3.56 13.94
CA GLY A 315 15.80 -4.56 14.31
C GLY A 315 16.34 -5.99 14.27
N LEU A 316 17.33 -6.27 13.42
CA LEU A 316 18.02 -7.56 13.41
C LEU A 316 18.94 -7.66 14.62
N ASP A 317 19.70 -6.61 14.93
CA ASP A 317 20.55 -6.53 16.13
C ASP A 317 19.74 -6.78 17.40
N GLU A 318 18.64 -6.04 17.59
CA GLU A 318 17.71 -6.20 18.73
C GLU A 318 17.18 -7.64 18.82
N SER A 319 16.82 -8.23 17.67
CA SER A 319 16.25 -9.58 17.63
C SER A 319 17.24 -10.71 17.91
N LEU A 320 18.53 -10.47 17.71
CA LEU A 320 19.60 -11.44 17.95
C LEU A 320 20.09 -11.40 19.40
N ARG A 321 19.76 -10.36 20.18
CA ARG A 321 20.06 -10.27 21.62
C ARG A 321 19.21 -11.25 22.42
N GLY A 322 19.77 -11.75 23.52
CA GLY A 322 19.08 -12.69 24.42
C GLY A 322 18.88 -14.09 23.83
N MET A 323 19.52 -14.43 22.70
CA MET A 323 19.45 -15.77 22.09
C MET A 323 20.48 -16.71 22.72
N CYS A 324 20.11 -17.98 22.86
CA CYS A 324 21.06 -19.05 23.16
C CYS A 324 21.52 -19.77 21.90
N VAL A 325 22.74 -20.35 21.92
CA VAL A 325 23.24 -21.16 20.80
C VAL A 325 22.29 -22.33 20.52
N GLY A 326 21.86 -22.46 19.26
CA GLY A 326 20.84 -23.39 18.78
C GLY A 326 19.40 -22.85 18.84
N GLU A 327 19.16 -21.67 19.41
CA GLU A 327 17.84 -21.03 19.43
C GLU A 327 17.44 -20.56 18.04
N ARG A 328 16.16 -20.73 17.71
CA ARG A 328 15.57 -20.23 16.46
C ARG A 328 14.41 -19.28 16.73
N ARG A 329 14.35 -18.22 15.91
CA ARG A 329 13.33 -17.17 16.02
C ARG A 329 12.72 -16.88 14.65
N THR A 330 11.44 -16.53 14.64
CA THR A 330 10.83 -15.77 13.55
C THR A 330 10.67 -14.33 14.03
N VAL A 331 11.14 -13.38 13.23
CA VAL A 331 11.23 -11.98 13.62
C VAL A 331 10.59 -11.12 12.53
N ILE A 332 9.73 -10.18 12.92
CA ILE A 332 9.18 -9.16 12.01
C ILE A 332 9.82 -7.82 12.34
N VAL A 333 10.53 -7.25 11.36
CA VAL A 333 11.25 -5.99 11.50
C VAL A 333 10.54 -4.91 10.68
N PRO A 334 9.99 -3.87 11.32
CA PRO A 334 9.39 -2.74 10.60
C PRO A 334 10.49 -1.90 9.93
N PRO A 335 10.17 -1.18 8.84
CA PRO A 335 11.19 -0.54 8.01
C PRO A 335 12.01 0.53 8.72
N HIS A 336 11.48 1.24 9.73
CA HIS A 336 12.25 2.22 10.50
C HIS A 336 13.33 1.60 11.40
N LEU A 337 13.28 0.28 11.64
CA LEU A 337 14.34 -0.52 12.26
C LEU A 337 15.06 -1.41 11.23
N GLY A 338 14.79 -1.21 9.94
CA GLY A 338 15.33 -1.93 8.81
C GLY A 338 15.99 -0.99 7.80
N HIS A 339 15.61 -1.10 6.52
CA HIS A 339 16.18 -0.29 5.44
C HIS A 339 15.44 1.04 5.17
N GLY A 340 14.46 1.39 6.01
CA GLY A 340 13.71 2.64 5.93
C GLY A 340 12.91 2.82 4.63
N GLU A 341 12.53 4.07 4.35
CA GLU A 341 11.71 4.42 3.19
C GLU A 341 12.43 4.23 1.85
N LYS A 342 13.77 4.30 1.85
CA LYS A 342 14.58 4.14 0.64
C LYS A 342 14.78 2.68 0.25
N GLY A 343 14.65 1.76 1.20
CA GLY A 343 14.98 0.36 0.99
C GLY A 343 16.49 0.17 0.75
N ALA A 344 16.83 -0.96 0.16
CA ALA A 344 18.20 -1.33 -0.20
C ALA A 344 18.22 -2.11 -1.52
N THR A 345 19.40 -2.49 -2.01
CA THR A 345 19.49 -3.36 -3.19
C THR A 345 18.73 -4.65 -2.91
N GLY A 346 17.72 -4.97 -3.74
CA GLY A 346 16.85 -6.14 -3.57
C GLY A 346 15.78 -6.01 -2.48
N VAL A 347 15.78 -4.94 -1.69
CA VAL A 347 14.76 -4.68 -0.65
C VAL A 347 13.93 -3.45 -1.02
N PRO A 348 12.62 -3.60 -1.26
CA PRO A 348 11.76 -2.45 -1.55
C PRO A 348 11.71 -1.45 -0.39
N GLY A 349 11.53 -0.16 -0.72
CA GLY A 349 11.34 0.90 0.27
C GLY A 349 10.12 0.67 1.17
N SER A 350 10.27 1.03 2.45
CA SER A 350 9.25 0.84 3.50
C SER A 350 8.77 -0.61 3.66
N ALA A 351 9.59 -1.59 3.28
CA ALA A 351 9.25 -3.00 3.44
C ALA A 351 9.30 -3.44 4.90
N VAL A 352 8.30 -4.23 5.30
CA VAL A 352 8.37 -5.00 6.53
C VAL A 352 9.08 -6.32 6.23
N LEU A 353 10.13 -6.62 6.98
CA LEU A 353 10.97 -7.79 6.76
C LEU A 353 10.62 -8.89 7.73
N ARG A 354 10.59 -10.13 7.24
CA ARG A 354 10.48 -11.34 8.05
C ARG A 354 11.81 -12.09 8.02
N PHE A 355 12.40 -12.30 9.18
CA PHE A 355 13.58 -13.12 9.36
C PHE A 355 13.23 -14.44 10.03
N GLU A 356 13.80 -15.53 9.54
CA GLU A 356 13.96 -16.77 10.29
C GLU A 356 15.42 -16.87 10.69
N LEU A 357 15.70 -16.86 11.99
CA LEU A 357 17.04 -16.79 12.55
C LEU A 357 17.38 -18.08 13.28
N GLU A 358 18.66 -18.46 13.24
CA GLU A 358 19.26 -19.51 14.06
C GLU A 358 20.61 -19.05 14.58
N LEU A 359 20.79 -19.01 15.90
CA LEU A 359 22.08 -18.70 16.49
C LEU A 359 22.96 -19.95 16.50
N VAL A 360 24.14 -19.88 15.88
CA VAL A 360 25.04 -21.03 15.68
C VAL A 360 26.20 -21.03 16.66
N ASP A 361 26.80 -19.87 16.93
CA ASP A 361 27.92 -19.72 17.87
C ASP A 361 27.83 -18.38 18.59
N LEU A 362 28.37 -18.34 19.81
CA LEU A 362 28.36 -17.17 20.69
C LEU A 362 29.69 -17.05 21.43
N GLN A 363 30.40 -15.95 21.17
CA GLN A 363 31.61 -15.55 21.87
C GLN A 363 31.36 -14.27 22.65
N LYS A 364 31.60 -14.33 23.96
CA LYS A 364 31.31 -13.20 24.83
C LYS A 364 32.19 -11.99 24.53
N GLY A 365 31.57 -10.82 24.50
CA GLY A 365 32.18 -9.52 24.23
C GLY A 365 33.07 -9.02 25.36
N VAL A 366 33.66 -7.84 25.19
CA VAL A 366 34.29 -7.13 26.31
C VAL A 366 33.56 -5.81 26.51
N PRO A 367 33.50 -5.25 27.74
CA PRO A 367 32.83 -4.00 28.00
C PRO A 367 33.35 -2.87 27.11
N GLU A 368 32.51 -1.86 26.89
CA GLU A 368 32.82 -0.71 26.04
C GLU A 368 34.19 -0.08 26.39
N GLY A 369 35.02 0.12 25.37
CA GLY A 369 36.35 0.70 25.48
C GLY A 369 37.44 -0.23 26.03
N TYR A 370 37.14 -1.48 26.34
CA TYR A 370 38.14 -2.49 26.67
C TYR A 370 38.55 -3.27 25.42
N LEU A 371 39.82 -3.69 25.39
CA LEU A 371 40.36 -4.61 24.37
C LEU A 371 40.59 -6.01 24.95
N PHE A 372 40.68 -6.10 26.27
CA PHE A 372 40.85 -7.34 27.03
C PHE A 372 40.24 -7.17 28.41
N VAL A 373 39.64 -8.24 28.94
CA VAL A 373 39.19 -8.32 30.33
C VAL A 373 39.65 -9.61 30.98
N TRP A 374 39.90 -9.53 32.27
CA TRP A 374 40.14 -10.69 33.10
C TRP A 374 38.80 -11.37 33.43
N VAL A 375 38.74 -12.69 33.22
CA VAL A 375 37.59 -13.53 33.60
C VAL A 375 37.70 -13.94 35.07
N GLU A 376 38.93 -14.15 35.54
CA GLU A 376 39.28 -14.37 36.94
C GLU A 376 40.01 -13.14 37.52
N ASP A 377 40.50 -13.22 38.76
CA ASP A 377 41.31 -12.15 39.33
C ASP A 377 42.63 -11.99 38.56
N ALA A 378 42.98 -10.74 38.24
CA ALA A 378 44.28 -10.42 37.66
C ALA A 378 45.42 -10.86 38.61
N PRO A 379 46.59 -11.27 38.09
CA PRO A 379 47.73 -11.61 38.92
C PRO A 379 48.10 -10.46 39.87
N LEU A 380 48.32 -10.79 41.15
CA LEU A 380 48.68 -9.81 42.20
C LEU A 380 49.93 -8.99 41.85
N GLU A 381 50.88 -9.58 41.14
CA GLU A 381 52.12 -8.96 40.67
C GLU A 381 52.15 -9.02 39.15
N LEU A 382 51.27 -8.25 38.49
CA LEU A 382 51.06 -8.33 37.05
C LEU A 382 52.35 -8.08 36.24
N PHE A 383 53.18 -7.12 36.64
CA PHE A 383 54.44 -6.85 35.97
C PHE A 383 55.40 -8.05 36.05
N GLN A 384 55.52 -8.69 37.22
CA GLN A 384 56.38 -9.88 37.38
C GLN A 384 55.84 -11.09 36.62
N ALA A 385 54.52 -11.14 36.39
CA ALA A 385 53.90 -12.18 35.59
C ALA A 385 54.11 -11.95 34.08
N LEU A 386 54.17 -10.68 33.66
CA LEU A 386 54.51 -10.27 32.30
C LEU A 386 56.00 -10.44 31.99
N ASP A 387 56.90 -10.07 32.92
CA ASP A 387 58.37 -10.22 32.81
C ASP A 387 58.80 -11.65 33.16
N VAL A 388 58.50 -12.58 32.25
CA VAL A 388 58.85 -14.01 32.29
C VAL A 388 60.35 -14.21 32.43
N ASN A 389 61.16 -13.39 31.75
CA ASN A 389 62.61 -13.54 31.72
C ASN A 389 63.34 -12.80 32.87
N LYS A 390 62.62 -11.96 33.62
CA LYS A 390 63.07 -11.22 34.81
C LYS A 390 64.19 -10.21 34.54
N ASN A 391 64.19 -9.59 33.36
CA ASN A 391 65.15 -8.54 32.99
C ASN A 391 64.64 -7.12 33.32
N GLY A 392 63.39 -6.97 33.76
CA GLY A 392 62.76 -5.69 34.03
C GLY A 392 62.23 -4.95 32.80
N GLU A 393 62.21 -5.59 31.61
CA GLU A 393 61.75 -5.02 30.36
C GLU A 393 60.81 -5.99 29.65
N VAL A 394 59.56 -5.59 29.40
CA VAL A 394 58.57 -6.43 28.71
C VAL A 394 58.40 -5.95 27.27
N PRO A 395 59.04 -6.57 26.27
CA PRO A 395 58.78 -6.28 24.86
C PRO A 395 57.45 -6.87 24.38
N ILE A 396 57.00 -6.48 23.19
CA ILE A 396 55.70 -6.89 22.64
C ILE A 396 55.55 -8.41 22.50
N GLU A 397 56.63 -9.13 22.22
CA GLU A 397 56.60 -10.60 22.10
C GLU A 397 56.27 -11.26 23.44
N GLU A 398 56.83 -10.73 24.53
CA GLU A 398 56.61 -11.22 25.89
C GLU A 398 55.22 -10.84 26.40
N PHE A 399 54.81 -9.58 26.18
CA PHE A 399 53.46 -9.11 26.48
C PHE A 399 52.40 -9.93 25.73
N GLY A 400 52.56 -10.08 24.41
CA GLY A 400 51.63 -10.82 23.56
C GLY A 400 51.54 -12.29 23.93
N ALA A 401 52.68 -12.96 24.16
CA ALA A 401 52.70 -14.35 24.59
C ALA A 401 51.96 -14.56 25.93
N PHE A 402 52.15 -13.64 26.88
CA PHE A 402 51.44 -13.68 28.15
C PHE A 402 49.93 -13.51 27.98
N ILE A 403 49.48 -12.47 27.25
CA ILE A 403 48.04 -12.22 27.05
C ILE A 403 47.39 -13.40 26.31
N MET A 404 48.03 -13.94 25.26
CA MET A 404 47.56 -15.13 24.56
C MET A 404 47.44 -16.36 25.47
N LEU A 405 48.40 -16.55 26.39
CA LEU A 405 48.34 -17.62 27.37
C LEU A 405 47.14 -17.45 28.31
N GLN A 406 46.86 -16.23 28.78
CA GLN A 406 45.69 -15.98 29.63
C GLN A 406 44.37 -16.28 28.91
N VAL A 407 44.27 -15.97 27.61
CA VAL A 407 43.10 -16.32 26.80
C VAL A 407 42.99 -17.84 26.63
N ALA A 408 44.10 -18.52 26.30
CA ALA A 408 44.12 -19.97 26.12
C ALA A 408 43.78 -20.75 27.40
N GLU A 409 44.14 -20.21 28.56
CA GLU A 409 43.80 -20.77 29.88
C GLU A 409 42.38 -20.39 30.35
N GLY A 410 41.64 -19.57 29.60
CA GLY A 410 40.28 -19.11 29.95
C GLY A 410 40.25 -18.06 31.07
N LYS A 411 41.41 -17.52 31.47
CA LYS A 411 41.56 -16.49 32.51
C LYS A 411 41.35 -15.08 31.98
N GLY A 412 41.45 -14.90 30.68
CA GLY A 412 41.30 -13.63 29.98
C GLY A 412 40.41 -13.75 28.75
N ARG A 413 39.83 -12.64 28.33
CA ARG A 413 39.01 -12.55 27.11
C ARG A 413 39.38 -11.31 26.34
N MET A 414 39.75 -11.49 25.07
CA MET A 414 39.99 -10.40 24.14
C MET A 414 38.68 -9.91 23.52
N LYS A 415 38.68 -8.68 23.02
CA LYS A 415 37.59 -8.14 22.21
C LYS A 415 37.38 -9.01 20.98
N PRO A 416 36.22 -9.65 20.81
CA PRO A 416 36.00 -10.52 19.68
C PRO A 416 35.78 -9.71 18.38
N GLY A 417 36.04 -10.32 17.24
CA GLY A 417 35.88 -9.69 15.91
C GLY A 417 37.02 -8.77 15.46
N MET A 418 38.10 -8.67 16.26
CA MET A 418 39.36 -8.01 15.88
C MET A 418 40.49 -9.04 15.79
N ASP A 419 41.51 -8.75 14.97
CA ASP A 419 42.70 -9.60 14.89
C ASP A 419 43.43 -9.59 16.25
N PRO A 420 43.66 -10.76 16.87
CA PRO A 420 44.37 -10.85 18.14
C PRO A 420 45.74 -10.15 18.14
N GLU A 421 46.47 -10.15 17.02
CA GLU A 421 47.76 -9.45 16.91
C GLU A 421 47.58 -7.92 16.97
N GLU A 422 46.52 -7.40 16.34
CA GLU A 422 46.17 -5.98 16.37
C GLU A 422 45.76 -5.54 17.78
N ILE A 423 44.94 -6.35 18.46
CA ILE A 423 44.52 -6.13 19.86
C ILE A 423 45.75 -6.03 20.77
N ILE A 424 46.68 -6.99 20.65
CA ILE A 424 47.91 -7.01 21.44
C ILE A 424 48.75 -5.77 21.15
N ALA A 425 48.91 -5.40 19.88
CA ALA A 425 49.68 -4.23 19.49
C ALA A 425 49.06 -2.93 20.02
N ASP A 426 47.73 -2.79 19.99
CA ASP A 426 47.03 -1.64 20.56
C ASP A 426 47.18 -1.57 22.08
N MET A 427 46.99 -2.71 22.77
CA MET A 427 47.18 -2.80 24.22
C MET A 427 48.63 -2.45 24.60
N PHE A 428 49.61 -2.97 23.87
CA PHE A 428 51.03 -2.69 24.08
C PHE A 428 51.33 -1.21 23.90
N ARG A 429 50.89 -0.60 22.78
CA ARG A 429 51.07 0.84 22.50
C ARG A 429 50.45 1.75 23.57
N ASN A 430 49.37 1.32 24.21
CA ASN A 430 48.73 2.08 25.27
C ASN A 430 49.54 2.02 26.59
N GLN A 431 50.31 0.95 26.80
CA GLN A 431 51.16 0.78 27.97
C GLN A 431 52.58 1.33 27.76
N ASP A 432 53.15 1.22 26.56
CA ASP A 432 54.43 1.83 26.15
C ASP A 432 54.27 3.35 25.96
N ARG A 433 54.28 4.08 27.08
CA ARG A 433 53.99 5.52 27.14
C ARG A 433 55.10 6.36 26.52
N ASN A 434 56.35 5.90 26.64
CA ASN A 434 57.52 6.62 26.15
C ASN A 434 57.88 6.25 24.68
N LYS A 435 57.26 5.19 24.13
CA LYS A 435 57.42 4.66 22.78
C LYS A 435 58.82 4.12 22.48
N ASP A 436 59.47 3.53 23.48
CA ASP A 436 60.79 2.92 23.35
C ASP A 436 60.74 1.43 22.94
N GLY A 437 59.53 0.85 22.86
CA GLY A 437 59.30 -0.52 22.43
C GLY A 437 59.40 -1.56 23.55
N VAL A 438 59.48 -1.13 24.82
CA VAL A 438 59.41 -2.00 26.00
C VAL A 438 58.44 -1.40 27.03
N ILE A 439 57.85 -2.25 27.88
CA ILE A 439 57.07 -1.80 29.03
C ILE A 439 57.89 -2.04 30.30
N VAL A 440 58.05 -1.00 31.11
CA VAL A 440 58.66 -1.10 32.45
C VAL A 440 57.60 -1.00 33.57
N ALA A 441 57.98 -1.36 34.80
CA ALA A 441 57.06 -1.45 35.93
C ALA A 441 56.32 -0.12 36.23
N GLU A 442 56.96 1.01 35.96
CA GLU A 442 56.40 2.34 36.15
C GLU A 442 55.36 2.74 35.09
N GLU A 443 55.36 2.07 33.94
CA GLU A 443 54.46 2.36 32.82
C GLU A 443 53.17 1.54 32.86
N LEU A 444 53.24 0.32 33.41
CA LEU A 444 52.13 -0.61 33.50
C LEU A 444 51.03 -0.05 34.41
N LYS A 445 49.88 0.31 33.83
CA LYS A 445 48.68 0.70 34.58
C LYS A 445 47.45 -0.03 34.05
N LEU A 446 46.66 -0.59 34.97
CA LEU A 446 45.36 -1.15 34.60
C LEU A 446 44.36 -0.03 34.36
N LYS A 447 43.58 -0.13 33.29
CA LYS A 447 42.55 0.87 32.95
C LYS A 447 41.57 1.14 34.12
N VAL A 448 41.22 0.12 34.90
CA VAL A 448 40.36 0.26 36.10
C VAL A 448 41.00 1.13 37.18
N GLU A 449 42.32 1.13 37.28
CA GLU A 449 43.07 1.99 38.20
C GLU A 449 43.15 3.41 37.66
N GLU A 450 43.38 3.57 36.35
CA GLU A 450 43.35 4.88 35.67
C GLU A 450 41.98 5.56 35.78
N ASP A 451 40.88 4.82 35.59
CA ASP A 451 39.52 5.32 35.71
C ASP A 451 39.19 5.76 37.15
N LYS A 452 39.70 5.03 38.17
CA LYS A 452 39.58 5.41 39.59
C LYS A 452 40.39 6.66 39.93
N GLU A 453 41.59 6.81 39.38
CA GLU A 453 42.43 8.01 39.56
C GLU A 453 41.74 9.24 38.93
N ARG A 454 41.22 9.12 37.71
CA ARG A 454 40.47 10.19 37.04
C ARG A 454 39.23 10.64 37.82
N MET A 455 38.44 9.69 38.33
CA MET A 455 37.27 9.99 39.16
C MET A 455 37.63 10.72 40.47
N HIS A 456 38.81 10.46 41.04
CA HIS A 456 39.29 11.17 42.23
C HIS A 456 39.89 12.56 41.91
N GLU A 457 40.35 12.81 40.68
CA GLU A 457 40.86 14.11 40.25
C GLU A 457 39.74 15.08 39.79
N GLU A 458 38.57 14.57 39.42
CA GLU A 458 37.38 15.36 39.01
C GLU A 458 36.43 15.74 40.18
N LEU A 459 36.75 15.32 41.42
CA LEU A 459 36.06 15.66 42.68
C LEU A 459 36.85 16.71 43.47
#